data_AF-A0A2D6GJI3-F1
#
_entry.id   AF-A0A2D6GJI3-F1
#
_cell.length_a   1.000
_cell.length_b   1.000
_cell.length_c   1.000
_cell.angle_alpha   90.00
_cell.angle_beta   90.00
_cell.angle_gamma   90.00
#
_symmetry.space_group_name_H-M   'P 1'
#
loop_
_entity.id
_entity.type
_entity.pdbx_description
1 polymer ?
#
loop_
_entity_poly.entity_id
_entity_poly.type
_entity_poly.pdbx_seq_one_letter_code
_entity_poly.pdbx_strand_id
1 'polypeptide(L)' 'VAEVARQYGAHYFKQYVESVEGYFMAHTDAVFLVDQQGRYRGRYKTEWDMEKLISDIQWLLNSGS' A
#
# COMPACT_ATOMS: atom_id res chain seq x y z
N VAL A 1 2.76 -14.36 4.13
CA VAL A 1 3.33 -13.12 3.54
C VAL A 1 3.15 -13.06 2.03
N ALA A 2 3.65 -14.03 1.25
CA ALA A 2 3.57 -13.99 -0.22
C ALA A 2 2.13 -13.97 -0.79
N GLU A 3 1.17 -14.61 -0.12
CA GLU A 3 -0.23 -14.65 -0.55
C GLU A 3 -0.90 -13.27 -0.48
N VAL A 4 -0.76 -12.57 0.65
CA VAL A 4 -1.31 -11.22 0.84
C VAL A 4 -0.66 -10.22 -0.12
N ALA A 5 0.66 -10.31 -0.32
CA ALA A 5 1.36 -9.48 -1.30
C ALA A 5 0.77 -9.66 -2.72
N ARG A 6 0.45 -10.90 -3.11
CA ARG A 6 -0.18 -11.21 -4.40
C ARG A 6 -1.60 -10.64 -4.50
N GLN A 7 -2.41 -10.77 -3.44
CA GLN A 7 -3.79 -10.26 -3.42
C GLN A 7 -3.85 -8.74 -3.62
N TYR A 8 -2.87 -8.00 -3.06
CA TYR A 8 -2.80 -6.54 -3.16
C TYR A 8 -1.90 -6.05 -4.31
N GLY A 9 -1.32 -6.95 -5.11
CA GLY A 9 -0.37 -6.58 -6.16
C GLY A 9 0.90 -5.89 -5.63
N ALA A 10 1.28 -6.17 -4.38
CA ALA A 10 2.51 -5.68 -3.79
C ALA A 10 3.69 -6.55 -4.24
N HIS A 11 4.74 -5.89 -4.72
CA HIS A 11 5.99 -6.52 -5.14
C HIS A 11 7.06 -6.35 -4.07
N TYR A 12 7.91 -7.36 -3.93
CA TYR A 12 9.12 -7.30 -3.12
C TYR A 12 10.21 -8.15 -3.76
N PHE A 13 11.47 -7.72 -3.66
CA PHE A 13 12.61 -8.43 -4.21
C PHE A 13 13.91 -8.07 -3.49
N LYS A 14 14.89 -8.96 -3.55
CA LYS A 14 16.25 -8.67 -3.07
C LYS A 14 16.94 -7.75 -4.05
N GLN A 15 17.38 -6.60 -3.57
CA GLN A 15 18.26 -5.69 -4.29
C GLN A 15 19.65 -5.81 -3.66
N TYR A 16 20.60 -6.41 -4.38
CA TYR A 16 21.97 -6.54 -3.90
C TYR A 16 22.64 -5.18 -3.85
N VAL A 17 23.31 -4.90 -2.73
CA VAL A 17 24.01 -3.64 -2.47
C VAL A 17 25.31 -3.93 -1.73
N GLU A 18 26.29 -3.04 -1.87
CA GLU A 18 27.54 -3.12 -1.11
C GLU A 18 27.33 -2.59 0.31
N SER A 19 26.69 -3.41 1.16
CA SER A 19 26.51 -3.19 2.60
C SER A 19 26.90 -4.44 3.41
N VAL A 20 26.98 -4.33 4.74
CA VAL A 20 27.30 -5.45 5.64
C VAL A 20 26.30 -6.61 5.48
N GLU A 21 25.03 -6.28 5.25
CA GLU A 21 23.92 -7.24 5.04
C GLU A 21 23.86 -7.78 3.60
N GLY A 22 24.53 -7.13 2.64
CA GLY A 22 24.67 -7.55 1.25
C GLY A 22 23.41 -7.41 0.37
N TYR A 23 22.25 -7.06 0.92
CA TYR A 23 21.05 -6.74 0.15
C TYR A 23 20.03 -5.90 0.95
N PHE A 24 19.24 -5.13 0.22
CA PHE A 24 17.96 -4.60 0.69
C PHE A 24 16.80 -5.49 0.25
N MET A 25 15.77 -5.58 1.08
CA MET A 25 14.47 -6.06 0.61
C MET A 25 13.69 -4.87 0.04
N ALA A 26 13.88 -4.62 -1.26
CA ALA A 26 13.10 -3.64 -1.99
C ALA A 26 11.62 -4.07 -2.01
N HIS A 27 10.72 -3.11 -1.91
CA HIS A 27 9.29 -3.37 -1.83
C HIS A 27 8.46 -2.26 -2.46
N THR A 28 7.19 -2.55 -2.70
CA THR A 28 6.20 -1.56 -3.11
C THR A 28 5.93 -0.61 -1.95
N ASP A 29 6.29 0.67 -2.13
CA ASP A 29 5.92 1.74 -1.21
C ASP A 29 4.51 2.26 -1.55
N ALA A 30 3.51 1.74 -0.83
CA ALA A 30 2.12 2.14 -1.00
C ALA A 30 1.27 1.83 0.24
N VAL A 31 0.25 2.66 0.44
CA VAL A 31 -0.85 2.43 1.39
C VAL A 31 -2.06 1.89 0.63
N PHE A 32 -2.74 0.90 1.20
CA PHE A 32 -3.95 0.30 0.64
C PHE A 32 -5.16 0.66 1.51
N LEU A 33 -6.20 1.23 0.92
CA LEU A 33 -7.44 1.56 1.60
C LEU A 33 -8.41 0.38 1.49
N VAL A 34 -8.86 -0.10 2.63
CA VAL A 34 -9.86 -1.16 2.78
C VAL A 34 -11.00 -0.60 3.62
N ASP A 35 -12.24 -0.76 3.17
CA ASP A 35 -13.40 -0.27 3.92
C ASP A 35 -13.80 -1.21 5.07
N GLN A 36 -14.80 -0.80 5.86
CA GLN A 36 -15.29 -1.56 7.02
C GLN A 36 -15.89 -2.93 6.65
N GLN A 37 -16.22 -3.17 5.37
CA GLN A 37 -16.70 -4.47 4.89
C GLN A 37 -15.55 -5.34 4.34
N GLY A 38 -14.30 -4.89 4.47
CA GLY A 38 -13.12 -5.60 3.98
C GLY A 38 -12.90 -5.43 2.47
N ARG A 39 -13.57 -4.49 1.80
CA ARG A 39 -13.43 -4.30 0.35
C ARG A 39 -12.27 -3.37 0.05
N TYR A 40 -11.47 -3.73 -0.95
CA TYR A 40 -10.43 -2.85 -1.50
C TYR A 40 -11.03 -1.60 -2.13
N ARG A 41 -10.52 -0.41 -1.78
CA ARG A 41 -11.01 0.89 -2.24
C ARG A 41 -9.97 1.71 -2.98
N GLY A 42 -8.68 1.43 -2.79
CA GLY A 42 -7.63 2.15 -3.52
C GLY A 42 -6.22 1.85 -3.01
N ARG A 43 -5.24 2.30 -3.81
CA ARG A 43 -3.80 2.25 -3.53
C ARG A 43 -3.24 3.66 -3.71
N TYR A 44 -2.39 4.06 -2.77
CA TYR A 44 -1.88 5.42 -2.65
C TYR A 44 -0.37 5.38 -2.47
N LYS A 45 0.37 6.18 -3.25
CA LYS A 45 1.79 6.40 -3.01
C LYS A 45 1.97 7.36 -1.85
N THR A 46 2.83 6.99 -0.92
CA THR A 46 3.04 7.62 0.38
C THR A 46 3.52 9.06 0.27
N GLU A 47 4.27 9.40 -0.78
CA GLU A 47 4.77 10.76 -1.02
C GLU A 47 3.82 11.66 -1.83
N TRP A 48 2.86 11.09 -2.57
CA TRP A 48 2.14 11.82 -3.63
C TRP A 48 0.64 11.88 -3.42
N ASP A 49 0.06 10.84 -2.80
CA ASP A 49 -1.39 10.62 -2.85
C ASP A 49 -2.07 10.83 -1.48
N MET A 50 -1.40 11.47 -0.51
CA MET A 50 -1.91 11.58 0.86
C MET A 50 -3.18 12.45 0.96
N GLU A 51 -3.25 13.57 0.25
CA GLU A 51 -4.46 14.41 0.22
C GLU A 51 -5.63 13.69 -0.45
N LYS A 52 -5.35 12.92 -1.50
CA LYS A 52 -6.33 12.07 -2.17
C LYS A 52 -6.82 10.97 -1.23
N LEU A 53 -5.92 10.33 -0.47
CA LEU A 53 -6.28 9.32 0.53
C LEU A 53 -7.24 9.90 1.58
N ILE A 54 -6.92 11.08 2.12
CA ILE A 54 -7.79 11.77 3.08
C ILE A 54 -9.17 12.04 2.47
N SER A 55 -9.21 12.57 1.25
CA SER A 55 -10.46 12.88 0.55
C SER A 55 -11.32 11.63 0.31
N ASP A 56 -10.69 10.53 -0.11
CA ASP A 56 -11.37 9.26 -0.36
C ASP A 56 -11.89 8.64 0.96
N ILE A 57 -11.13 8.75 2.06
CA ILE A 57 -11.58 8.32 3.40
C ILE A 57 -12.82 9.13 3.82
N GLN A 58 -12.78 10.45 3.70
CA GLN A 58 -13.92 11.31 4.04
C GLN A 58 -15.15 10.96 3.20
N TRP A 59 -14.96 10.71 1.90
CA TRP A 59 -16.05 10.27 1.03
C TRP A 59 -16.65 8.94 1.47
N LEU A 60 -15.83 7.96 1.86
CA LEU A 60 -16.32 6.66 2.36
C LEU A 60 -17.12 6.80 3.66
N LEU A 61 -16.67 7.66 4.57
CA LEU A 61 -17.38 7.89 5.83
C LEU A 61 -18.74 8.56 5.60
N ASN A 62 -18.82 9.49 4.65
CA ASN A 62 -20.04 10.23 4.33
C ASN A 62 -21.02 9.46 3.43
N SER A 63 -20.54 8.53 2.60
CA SER A 63 -21.39 7.72 1.71
C SER A 63 -21.98 6.47 2.36
N GLY A 64 -21.54 6.12 3.56
CA GLY A 64 -22.11 5.05 4.39
C GLY A 64 -23.11 5.52 5.44
N SER A 65 -23.50 6.80 5.42
CA SER A 65 -24.51 7.42 6.31
C SER A 65 -25.89 7.46 5.66
#